data_AF-A0A6M4P6W3-F1
#
_entry.id   AF-A0A6M4P6W3-F1
#
_cell.length_a   1.000
_cell.length_b   1.000
_cell.length_c   1.000
_cell.angle_alpha   90.00
_cell.angle_beta   90.00
_cell.angle_gamma   90.00
#
_symmetry.space_group_name_H-M   'P 1'
#
loop_
_entity.id
_entity.type
_entity.pdbx_description
1 polymer ?
#
loop_
_entity_poly.entity_id
_entity_poly.type
_entity_poly.pdbx_seq_one_letter_code
_entity_poly.pdbx_strand_id
1 'polypeptide(L)'
;MNKQLVTKDNSLIGASYSLGVVEQRLIFLAIIEAREQKTLIEAGGLLRIYAQSYAKQFDVEKHTSYEAMKRAVEGLYEAGFAYSKLDERSGKIGHYKSRWVDKIGYIDDLGCVELVFASDVIPLITRLEARYTEYELKQVVGLQSEYAIRLYELIIQWRSVGKTNPISLTELREKLGLVDEYKRIEAFKRRVLDLAVKQINEHTDINVEYEQHKQGRVITGFTFRFKVKKDKKKIASKATNIDAVNGDMATIDGLNDNQLGRIARNPSFMADYNHLVSSTSPEGQDSKAWEIEMIKRLKEDALQFRKRPIREYLVY
;
A
#
# COMPACT_ATOMS: atom_id res chain seq x y z
N MET A 1 -3.44 8.71 -12.41
CA MET A 1 -3.54 9.35 -11.08
C MET A 1 -2.21 9.17 -10.37
N ASN A 2 -1.60 10.27 -9.95
CA ASN A 2 -0.38 10.23 -9.12
C ASN A 2 -0.70 9.47 -7.82
N LYS A 3 0.20 8.59 -7.37
CA LYS A 3 0.04 7.91 -6.08
C LYS A 3 0.36 8.92 -4.98
N GLN A 4 -0.65 9.33 -4.23
CA GLN A 4 -0.46 10.12 -3.01
C GLN A 4 0.08 9.20 -1.92
N LEU A 5 1.39 9.32 -1.66
CA LEU A 5 2.12 8.49 -0.71
C LEU A 5 2.34 9.25 0.59
N VAL A 6 1.80 8.70 1.67
CA VAL A 6 2.11 9.15 3.03
C VAL A 6 3.33 8.36 3.49
N THR A 7 4.35 9.07 3.95
CA THR A 7 5.57 8.44 4.45
C THR A 7 5.95 9.02 5.80
N LYS A 8 6.26 8.15 6.74
CA LYS A 8 6.59 8.48 8.13
C LYS A 8 7.74 7.60 8.62
N ASP A 9 8.63 8.15 9.43
CA ASP A 9 9.64 7.38 10.14
C ASP A 9 8.99 6.39 11.11
N ASN A 10 9.59 5.21 11.26
CA ASN A 10 9.06 4.17 12.14
C ASN A 10 9.02 4.60 13.61
N SER A 11 9.88 5.53 14.02
CA SER A 11 9.87 6.13 15.36
C SER A 11 8.60 6.94 15.59
N LEU A 12 8.13 7.68 14.57
CA LEU A 12 6.86 8.40 14.63
C LEU A 12 5.67 7.43 14.61
N ILE A 13 5.71 6.38 13.78
CA ILE A 13 4.68 5.34 13.78
C ILE A 13 4.58 4.66 15.15
N GLY A 14 5.71 4.40 15.80
CA GLY A 14 5.80 3.76 17.10
C GLY A 14 5.58 4.68 18.30
N ALA A 15 5.49 6.00 18.09
CA ALA A 15 5.31 6.99 19.15
C ALA A 15 3.93 6.89 19.82
N SER A 16 3.85 7.35 21.07
CA SER A 16 2.57 7.44 21.79
C SER A 16 1.96 8.81 21.55
N TYR A 17 0.77 8.82 20.96
CA TYR A 17 -0.07 10.00 20.79
C TYR A 17 -1.52 9.60 20.60
N SER A 18 -2.43 10.53 20.91
CA SER A 18 -3.85 10.44 20.59
C SER A 18 -4.19 11.60 19.66
N LEU A 19 -4.77 11.27 18.52
CA LEU A 19 -5.22 12.23 17.51
C LEU A 19 -6.53 11.73 16.93
N GLY A 20 -7.51 12.62 16.83
CA GLY A 20 -8.76 12.37 16.15
C GLY A 20 -8.58 12.09 14.65
N VAL A 21 -9.61 11.53 14.03
CA VAL A 21 -9.58 11.17 12.60
C VAL A 21 -9.26 12.37 11.72
N VAL A 22 -9.87 13.53 11.98
CA VAL A 22 -9.67 14.74 11.17
C VAL A 22 -8.24 15.27 11.33
N GLU A 23 -7.70 15.24 12.55
CA GLU A 23 -6.33 15.66 12.85
C GLU A 23 -5.31 14.78 12.12
N GLN A 24 -5.48 13.45 12.19
CA GLN A 24 -4.64 12.51 11.46
C GLN A 24 -4.70 12.74 9.94
N ARG A 25 -5.91 12.99 9.40
CA ARG A 25 -6.11 13.31 7.98
C ARG A 25 -5.42 14.61 7.56
N LEU A 26 -5.46 15.64 8.40
CA LEU A 26 -4.73 16.90 8.16
C LEU A 26 -3.22 16.65 8.13
N ILE A 27 -2.68 15.84 9.05
CA ILE A 27 -1.26 15.45 9.02
C ILE A 27 -0.91 14.73 7.73
N PHE A 28 -1.75 13.79 7.25
CA PHE A 28 -1.47 13.08 5.99
C PHE A 28 -1.39 14.03 4.81
N LEU A 29 -2.36 14.94 4.68
CA LEU A 29 -2.37 15.95 3.62
C LEU A 29 -1.15 16.88 3.74
N ALA A 30 -0.83 17.33 4.95
CA ALA A 30 0.34 18.15 5.21
C ALA A 30 1.64 17.43 4.84
N ILE A 31 1.81 16.15 5.18
CA ILE A 31 3.00 15.37 4.79
C ILE A 31 3.12 15.27 3.26
N ILE A 32 2.01 15.02 2.56
CA ILE A 32 2.00 14.93 1.10
C ILE A 32 2.39 16.27 0.48
N GLU A 33 1.73 17.36 0.89
CA GLU A 33 2.01 18.71 0.42
C GLU A 33 3.46 19.10 0.69
N ALA A 34 3.92 18.83 1.91
CA ALA A 34 5.28 19.11 2.34
C ALA A 34 6.27 18.41 1.38
N ARG A 35 6.11 17.10 1.14
CA ARG A 35 7.01 16.34 0.24
C ARG A 35 6.99 16.82 -1.20
N GLU A 36 5.87 17.33 -1.70
CA GLU A 36 5.82 17.98 -3.02
C GLU A 36 6.63 19.27 -3.03
N GLN A 37 6.62 20.01 -1.91
CA GLN A 37 7.31 21.27 -1.72
C GLN A 37 8.69 21.16 -1.04
N LYS A 38 9.40 20.02 -1.13
CA LYS A 38 10.66 19.64 -0.41
C LYS A 38 11.47 20.75 0.29
N THR A 39 11.81 21.82 -0.42
CA THR A 39 12.59 22.97 0.09
C THR A 39 11.85 23.84 1.12
N LEU A 40 10.53 23.97 1.02
CA LEU A 40 9.72 24.81 1.92
C LEU A 40 9.67 24.20 3.33
N ILE A 41 9.58 22.88 3.44
CA ILE A 41 9.48 22.18 4.75
C ILE A 41 10.75 22.36 5.57
N GLU A 42 11.93 22.23 4.96
CA GLU A 42 13.21 22.32 5.68
C GLU A 42 13.43 23.72 6.27
N ALA A 43 12.73 24.73 5.75
CA ALA A 43 12.74 26.10 6.24
C ALA A 43 11.61 26.42 7.24
N GLY A 44 10.84 25.42 7.72
CA GLY A 44 9.65 25.67 8.55
C GLY A 44 8.49 26.29 7.76
N GLY A 45 8.34 25.88 6.51
CA GLY A 45 7.36 26.41 5.57
C GLY A 45 5.92 26.22 6.03
N LEU A 46 5.11 27.24 5.73
CA LEU A 46 3.67 27.24 5.99
C LEU A 46 2.96 26.35 4.97
N LEU A 47 2.31 25.29 5.46
CA LEU A 47 1.54 24.36 4.64
C LEU A 47 0.08 24.76 4.66
N ARG A 48 -0.53 24.88 3.48
CA ARG A 48 -1.94 25.30 3.34
C ARG A 48 -2.80 24.15 2.83
N ILE A 49 -3.91 23.88 3.52
CA ILE A 49 -4.86 22.83 3.18
C ILE A 49 -6.24 23.43 2.97
N TYR A 50 -6.78 23.29 1.75
CA TYR A 50 -8.10 23.78 1.38
C TYR A 50 -9.20 22.78 1.74
N ALA A 51 -10.32 23.27 2.28
CA ALA A 51 -11.48 22.43 2.62
C ALA A 51 -12.07 21.70 1.41
N GLN A 52 -11.98 22.29 0.21
CA GLN A 52 -12.41 21.63 -1.02
C GLN A 52 -11.55 20.39 -1.35
N SER A 53 -10.23 20.50 -1.19
CA SER A 53 -9.32 19.38 -1.42
C SER A 53 -9.53 18.28 -0.39
N TYR A 54 -9.73 18.66 0.88
CA TYR A 54 -10.09 17.73 1.96
C TYR A 54 -11.40 16.99 1.66
N ALA A 55 -12.46 17.74 1.32
CA ALA A 55 -13.77 17.19 1.01
C ALA A 55 -13.73 16.17 -0.13
N LYS A 56 -13.02 16.51 -1.21
CA LYS A 56 -12.84 15.62 -2.36
C LYS A 56 -12.03 14.38 -2.01
N GLN A 57 -11.01 14.51 -1.16
CA GLN A 57 -10.11 13.41 -0.82
C GLN A 57 -10.76 12.38 0.12
N PHE A 58 -11.58 12.86 1.07
CA PHE A 58 -12.17 12.04 2.12
C PHE A 58 -13.67 11.74 1.93
N ASP A 59 -14.24 12.16 0.79
CA ASP A 59 -15.66 11.97 0.44
C ASP A 59 -16.60 12.47 1.54
N VAL A 60 -16.39 13.73 1.96
CA VAL A 60 -17.17 14.40 3.00
C VAL A 60 -17.75 15.71 2.47
N GLU A 61 -18.83 16.18 3.09
CA GLU A 61 -19.50 17.40 2.67
C GLU A 61 -18.63 18.65 2.90
N LYS A 62 -18.60 19.56 1.92
CA LYS A 62 -17.68 20.71 1.90
C LYS A 62 -17.87 21.67 3.09
N HIS A 63 -19.12 22.00 3.46
CA HIS A 63 -19.38 22.96 4.53
C HIS A 63 -18.97 22.41 5.90
N THR A 64 -19.29 21.14 6.17
CA THR A 64 -18.88 20.46 7.40
C THR A 64 -17.37 20.21 7.44
N SER A 65 -16.71 20.12 6.28
CA SER A 65 -15.26 19.94 6.19
C SER A 65 -14.48 21.11 6.76
N TYR A 66 -14.85 22.37 6.46
CA TYR A 66 -14.09 23.52 6.94
C TYR A 66 -14.13 23.64 8.47
N GLU A 67 -15.33 23.57 9.06
CA GLU A 67 -15.50 23.60 10.52
C GLU A 67 -14.79 22.43 11.21
N ALA A 68 -14.84 21.23 10.62
CA ALA A 68 -14.11 20.08 11.13
C ALA A 68 -12.59 20.31 11.08
N MET A 69 -12.08 20.86 9.99
CA MET A 69 -10.65 21.19 9.85
C MET A 69 -10.20 22.27 10.81
N LYS A 70 -11.02 23.31 11.03
CA LYS A 70 -10.75 24.39 11.98
C LYS A 70 -10.61 23.85 13.41
N ARG A 71 -11.54 23.02 13.87
CA ARG A 71 -11.45 22.37 15.18
C ARG A 71 -10.26 21.40 15.28
N ALA A 72 -10.00 20.66 14.21
CA ALA A 72 -8.91 19.70 14.20
C ALA A 72 -7.53 20.37 14.19
N VAL A 73 -7.36 21.52 13.55
CA VAL A 73 -6.06 22.21 13.56
C VAL A 73 -5.77 22.79 14.96
N GLU A 74 -6.79 23.24 15.68
CA GLU A 74 -6.68 23.64 17.11
C GLU A 74 -6.29 22.45 17.99
N GLY A 75 -6.99 21.31 17.86
CA GLY A 75 -6.63 20.10 18.62
C GLY A 75 -5.24 19.58 18.28
N LEU A 76 -4.81 19.69 17.02
CA LEU A 76 -3.46 19.34 16.58
C LEU A 76 -2.37 20.23 17.20
N TYR A 77 -2.65 21.52 17.40
CA TYR A 77 -1.76 22.43 18.10
C TYR A 77 -1.62 22.06 19.59
N GLU A 78 -2.71 21.64 20.21
CA GLU A 78 -2.69 21.17 21.59
C GLU A 78 -2.11 19.75 21.74
N ALA A 79 -2.07 18.99 20.66
CA ALA A 79 -1.53 17.64 20.66
C ALA A 79 0.02 17.64 20.66
N GLY A 80 0.55 16.64 21.36
CA GLY A 80 1.96 16.27 21.30
C GLY A 80 2.13 14.77 21.21
N PHE A 81 3.36 14.35 21.01
CA PHE A 81 3.74 12.95 21.03
C PHE A 81 4.96 12.74 21.93
N ALA A 82 5.03 11.55 22.51
CA ALA A 82 6.17 11.10 23.28
C ALA A 82 6.92 10.00 22.53
N TYR A 83 8.25 10.09 22.53
CA TYR A 83 9.11 9.09 21.91
C TYR A 83 10.38 8.89 22.72
N SER A 84 11.01 7.73 22.51
CA SER A 84 12.26 7.34 23.14
C SER A 84 13.31 7.13 22.07
N LYS A 85 14.52 7.65 22.32
CA LYS A 85 15.69 7.39 21.49
C LYS A 85 16.89 7.07 22.36
N LEU A 86 17.83 6.31 21.81
CA LEU A 86 19.13 6.10 22.43
C LEU A 86 19.89 7.43 22.41
N ASP A 87 20.38 7.86 23.56
CA ASP A 87 21.33 8.95 23.64
C ASP A 87 22.71 8.44 23.26
N GLU A 88 23.25 8.90 22.14
CA GLU A 88 24.54 8.44 21.60
C GLU A 88 25.71 8.73 22.55
N ARG A 89 25.58 9.74 23.42
CA ARG A 89 26.63 10.11 24.37
C ARG A 89 26.69 9.19 25.58
N SER A 90 25.54 8.87 26.17
CA SER A 90 25.46 8.05 27.38
C SER A 90 25.14 6.58 27.14
N GLY A 91 24.68 6.22 25.93
CA GLY A 91 24.15 4.89 25.61
C GLY A 91 22.85 4.53 26.35
N LYS A 92 22.21 5.50 27.01
CA LYS A 92 20.94 5.30 27.74
C LYS A 92 19.75 5.73 26.90
N ILE A 93 18.56 5.23 27.24
CA ILE A 93 17.33 5.66 26.60
C ILE A 93 16.90 7.02 27.16
N GLY A 94 16.81 8.03 26.30
CA GLY A 94 16.20 9.32 26.60
C GLY A 94 14.71 9.30 26.29
N HIS A 95 13.91 10.03 27.07
CA HIS A 95 12.48 10.21 26.86
C HIS A 95 12.19 11.66 26.49
N TYR A 96 11.52 11.87 25.36
CA TYR A 96 11.27 13.17 24.78
C TYR A 96 9.77 13.38 24.58
N LYS A 97 9.34 14.63 24.65
CA LYS A 97 7.99 15.07 24.28
C LYS A 97 8.12 16.24 23.31
N SER A 98 7.34 16.21 22.25
CA SER A 98 7.31 17.29 21.26
C SER A 98 5.88 17.55 20.78
N ARG A 99 5.65 18.73 20.22
CA ARG A 99 4.37 19.13 19.61
C ARG A 99 4.33 18.64 18.16
N TRP A 100 3.13 18.56 17.59
CA TRP A 100 2.98 18.24 16.17
C TRP A 100 3.28 19.44 15.26
N VAL A 101 2.80 20.61 15.68
CA VAL A 101 2.84 21.85 14.89
C VAL A 101 3.29 23.01 15.77
N ASP A 102 4.14 23.87 15.23
CA ASP A 102 4.63 25.08 15.90
C ASP A 102 3.67 26.27 15.70
N LYS A 103 2.91 26.25 14.60
CA LYS A 103 1.97 27.31 14.24
C LYS A 103 0.78 26.73 13.50
N ILE A 104 -0.39 27.30 13.75
CA ILE A 104 -1.63 27.04 13.02
C ILE A 104 -2.27 28.36 12.57
N GLY A 105 -3.10 28.29 11.54
CA GLY A 105 -3.90 29.41 11.04
C GLY A 105 -5.14 28.92 10.32
N TYR A 106 -6.15 29.77 10.21
CA TYR A 106 -7.32 29.53 9.38
C TYR A 106 -7.73 30.84 8.71
N ILE A 107 -8.20 30.73 7.47
CA ILE A 107 -8.59 31.87 6.66
C ILE A 107 -10.03 31.61 6.21
N ASP A 108 -10.98 32.19 6.95
CA ASP A 108 -12.41 31.94 6.76
C ASP A 108 -12.86 32.29 5.33
N ASP A 109 -12.41 33.43 4.78
CA ASP A 109 -12.74 33.86 3.41
C ASP A 109 -12.23 32.91 2.31
N LEU A 110 -11.14 32.18 2.57
CA LEU A 110 -10.57 31.21 1.63
C LEU A 110 -11.01 29.76 1.91
N GLY A 111 -11.64 29.50 3.06
CA GLY A 111 -12.02 28.16 3.49
C GLY A 111 -10.82 27.21 3.58
N CYS A 112 -9.70 27.67 4.15
CA CYS A 112 -8.49 26.86 4.31
C CYS A 112 -7.90 26.99 5.71
N VAL A 113 -7.15 25.95 6.10
CA VAL A 113 -6.31 25.96 7.30
C VAL A 113 -4.84 25.95 6.88
N GLU A 114 -4.00 26.47 7.75
CA GLU A 114 -2.55 26.52 7.58
C GLU A 114 -1.87 25.94 8.81
N LEU A 115 -0.74 25.28 8.62
CA LEU A 115 0.09 24.78 9.71
C LEU A 115 1.57 24.79 9.38
N VAL A 116 2.40 24.86 10.41
CA VAL A 116 3.85 24.67 10.35
C VAL A 116 4.18 23.49 11.25
N PHE A 117 4.84 22.46 10.71
CA PHE A 117 5.28 21.33 11.51
C PHE A 117 6.33 21.76 12.54
N ALA A 118 6.27 21.13 13.71
CA ALA A 118 7.31 21.32 14.71
C ALA A 118 8.66 20.83 14.20
N SER A 119 9.74 21.49 14.63
CA SER A 119 11.11 21.16 14.18
C SER A 119 11.49 19.69 14.39
N ASP A 120 11.02 19.03 15.46
CA ASP A 120 11.23 17.60 15.72
C ASP A 120 10.44 16.68 14.77
N VAL A 121 9.32 17.14 14.20
CA VAL A 121 8.48 16.36 13.28
C VAL A 121 9.07 16.35 11.88
N ILE A 122 9.66 17.46 11.44
CA ILE A 122 10.25 17.61 10.10
C ILE A 122 11.14 16.42 9.73
N PRO A 123 12.19 16.04 10.48
CA PRO A 123 13.04 14.92 10.08
C PRO A 123 12.27 13.59 9.99
N LEU A 124 11.22 13.40 10.80
CA LEU A 124 10.41 12.18 10.83
C LEU A 124 9.47 12.04 9.62
N ILE A 125 9.28 13.09 8.82
CA ILE A 125 8.40 13.09 7.64
C ILE A 125 9.14 13.44 6.33
N THR A 126 10.31 14.10 6.41
CA THR A 126 11.07 14.56 5.23
C THR A 126 12.32 13.74 4.94
N ARG A 127 13.08 13.35 5.98
CA ARG A 127 14.39 12.70 5.86
C ARG A 127 14.28 11.23 6.21
N LEU A 128 13.89 10.46 5.22
CA LEU A 128 13.63 9.05 5.40
C LEU A 128 14.89 8.28 5.03
N GLU A 129 15.75 8.07 6.02
CA GLU A 129 16.80 7.04 5.99
C GLU A 129 16.16 5.64 5.87
N ALA A 130 16.91 4.55 6.00
CA ALA A 130 16.43 3.18 5.72
C ALA A 130 15.22 2.66 6.55
N ARG A 131 14.62 3.43 7.47
CA ARG A 131 13.59 2.98 8.45
C ARG A 131 12.28 3.76 8.42
N TYR A 132 11.61 3.80 7.27
CA TYR A 132 10.30 4.43 7.13
C TYR A 132 9.19 3.45 6.77
N THR A 133 7.95 3.89 7.02
CA THR A 133 6.73 3.25 6.56
C THR A 133 6.07 4.13 5.50
N GLU A 134 5.79 3.55 4.33
CA GLU A 134 5.09 4.20 3.22
C GLU A 134 3.79 3.47 2.89
N TYR A 135 2.71 4.24 2.71
CA TYR A 135 1.43 3.73 2.24
C TYR A 135 0.68 4.75 1.40
N GLU A 136 -0.21 4.25 0.53
CA GLU A 136 -1.07 5.13 -0.28
C GLU A 136 -2.18 5.72 0.60
N LEU A 137 -2.44 7.03 0.48
CA LEU A 137 -3.46 7.73 1.26
C LEU A 137 -4.84 7.04 1.18
N LYS A 138 -5.17 6.47 0.01
CA LYS A 138 -6.41 5.73 -0.22
C LYS A 138 -6.65 4.58 0.77
N GLN A 139 -5.59 4.03 1.38
CA GLN A 139 -5.71 2.95 2.36
C GLN A 139 -6.22 3.42 3.72
N VAL A 140 -6.10 4.70 4.04
CA VAL A 140 -6.55 5.24 5.34
C VAL A 140 -7.75 6.17 5.20
N VAL A 141 -8.08 6.62 3.99
CA VAL A 141 -9.23 7.49 3.70
C VAL A 141 -10.54 6.90 4.21
N GLY A 142 -10.77 5.59 3.99
CA GLY A 142 -12.00 4.90 4.38
C GLY A 142 -12.07 4.50 5.86
N LEU A 143 -11.01 4.72 6.63
CA LEU A 143 -10.99 4.40 8.06
C LEU A 143 -11.63 5.54 8.85
N GLN A 144 -12.64 5.21 9.65
CA GLN A 144 -13.44 6.16 10.43
C GLN A 144 -13.12 6.13 11.93
N SER A 145 -12.32 5.17 12.38
CA SER A 145 -11.80 5.11 13.74
C SER A 145 -10.34 5.56 13.75
N GLU A 146 -10.01 6.47 14.66
CA GLU A 146 -8.62 6.87 14.92
C GLU A 146 -7.73 5.67 15.27
N TYR A 147 -8.27 4.68 15.98
CA TYR A 147 -7.58 3.44 16.32
C TYR A 147 -7.37 2.54 15.11
N ALA A 148 -8.30 2.53 14.14
CA ALA A 148 -8.14 1.77 12.91
C ALA A 148 -7.00 2.32 12.07
N ILE A 149 -6.90 3.65 11.96
CA ILE A 149 -5.81 4.32 11.25
C ILE A 149 -4.47 3.99 11.92
N ARG A 150 -4.37 4.16 13.25
CA ARG A 150 -3.14 3.87 14.00
C ARG A 150 -2.76 2.39 13.92
N LEU A 151 -3.70 1.48 14.08
CA LEU A 151 -3.44 0.05 14.00
C LEU A 151 -2.97 -0.35 12.59
N TYR A 152 -3.55 0.22 11.53
CA TYR A 152 -3.09 0.00 10.16
C TYR A 152 -1.63 0.44 10.00
N GLU A 153 -1.27 1.64 10.46
CA GLU A 153 0.11 2.14 10.41
C GLU A 153 1.09 1.23 11.16
N LEU A 154 0.72 0.78 12.37
CA LEU A 154 1.52 -0.14 13.19
C LEU A 154 1.70 -1.51 12.54
N ILE A 155 0.76 -1.97 11.71
CA ILE A 155 0.84 -3.25 11.01
C ILE A 155 1.64 -3.11 9.72
N ILE A 156 1.41 -2.06 8.94
CA ILE A 156 1.99 -1.91 7.61
C ILE A 156 3.49 -1.60 7.63
N GLN A 157 4.05 -1.16 8.76
CA GLN A 157 5.51 -1.12 8.95
C GLN A 157 6.17 -2.51 8.76
N TRP A 158 5.41 -3.60 8.97
CA TRP A 158 5.86 -4.98 8.83
C TRP A 158 5.51 -5.60 7.46
N ARG A 159 5.26 -4.77 6.43
CA ARG A 159 4.76 -5.24 5.11
C ARG A 159 5.62 -6.33 4.47
N SER A 160 6.93 -6.28 4.64
CA SER A 160 7.87 -7.27 4.10
C SER A 160 7.78 -8.64 4.80
N VAL A 161 7.37 -8.66 6.07
CA VAL A 161 7.30 -9.86 6.92
C VAL A 161 5.89 -10.46 6.93
N GLY A 162 4.85 -9.62 6.80
CA GLY A 162 3.44 -10.06 6.84
C GLY A 162 2.90 -10.35 8.25
N LYS A 163 3.68 -10.07 9.29
CA LYS A 163 3.28 -10.17 10.70
C LYS A 163 4.07 -9.22 11.58
N THR A 164 3.45 -8.76 12.67
CA THR A 164 4.14 -7.96 13.70
C THR A 164 4.94 -8.86 14.63
N ASN A 165 5.91 -8.29 15.34
CA ASN A 165 6.38 -8.89 16.59
C ASN A 165 5.25 -8.97 17.63
N PRO A 166 5.34 -9.83 18.65
CA PRO A 166 4.45 -9.77 19.81
C PRO A 166 4.52 -8.39 20.46
N ILE A 167 3.37 -7.73 20.58
CA ILE A 167 3.22 -6.42 21.22
C ILE A 167 2.52 -6.67 22.54
N SER A 168 3.07 -6.17 23.65
CA SER A 168 2.40 -6.29 24.94
C SER A 168 1.09 -5.50 24.96
N LEU A 169 0.13 -5.89 25.81
CA LEU A 169 -1.14 -5.16 25.95
C LEU A 169 -0.89 -3.69 26.36
N THR A 170 0.07 -3.46 27.24
CA THR A 170 0.47 -2.11 27.70
C THR A 170 1.04 -1.29 26.55
N GLU A 171 2.03 -1.84 25.84
CA GLU A 171 2.65 -1.15 24.70
C GLU A 171 1.64 -0.85 23.58
N LEU A 172 0.74 -1.79 23.29
CA LEU A 172 -0.31 -1.58 22.28
C LEU A 172 -1.25 -0.45 22.67
N ARG A 173 -1.63 -0.35 23.95
CA ARG A 173 -2.44 0.76 24.46
C ARG A 173 -1.70 2.08 24.35
N GLU A 174 -0.44 2.13 24.73
CA GLU A 174 0.40 3.34 24.62
C GLU A 174 0.51 3.81 23.17
N LYS A 175 0.80 2.91 22.22
CA LYS A 175 0.91 3.23 20.80
C LYS A 175 -0.39 3.71 20.16
N LEU A 176 -1.54 3.26 20.69
CA LEU A 176 -2.87 3.70 20.29
C LEU A 176 -3.36 4.95 21.05
N GLY A 177 -2.57 5.49 21.99
CA GLY A 177 -2.96 6.66 22.78
C GLY A 177 -3.97 6.38 23.90
N LEU A 178 -4.07 5.13 24.35
CA LEU A 178 -5.13 4.61 25.24
C LEU A 178 -4.64 4.25 26.65
N VAL A 179 -3.80 5.11 27.26
CA VAL A 179 -3.13 4.80 28.55
C VAL A 179 -4.14 4.49 29.67
N ASP A 180 -5.26 5.21 29.76
CA ASP A 180 -6.26 5.04 30.83
C ASP A 180 -7.69 4.70 30.36
N GLU A 181 -7.87 4.48 29.06
CA GLU A 181 -9.18 4.21 28.46
C GLU A 181 -9.47 2.71 28.33
N TYR A 182 -10.75 2.34 28.25
CA TYR A 182 -11.18 0.94 28.05
C TYR A 182 -10.50 -0.06 29.01
N LYS A 183 -10.42 0.26 30.31
CA LYS A 183 -9.69 -0.54 31.33
C LYS A 183 -10.03 -2.03 31.31
N ARG A 184 -11.29 -2.38 31.02
CA ARG A 184 -11.72 -3.77 30.83
C ARG A 184 -11.25 -4.29 29.47
N ILE A 185 -10.58 -5.44 29.47
CA ILE A 185 -10.05 -6.06 28.24
C ILE A 185 -11.14 -6.34 27.20
N GLU A 186 -12.34 -6.72 27.63
CA GLU A 186 -13.50 -6.91 26.74
C GLU A 186 -13.91 -5.61 26.04
N ALA A 187 -13.94 -4.49 26.76
CA ALA A 187 -14.23 -3.19 26.18
C ALA A 187 -13.13 -2.75 25.20
N PHE A 188 -11.86 -2.96 25.54
CA PHE A 188 -10.73 -2.68 24.65
C PHE A 188 -10.82 -3.50 23.36
N LYS A 189 -11.06 -4.82 23.46
CA LYS A 189 -11.22 -5.66 22.27
C LYS A 189 -12.38 -5.18 21.41
N ARG A 190 -13.58 -5.05 21.98
CA ARG A 190 -14.78 -4.71 21.22
C ARG A 190 -14.75 -3.32 20.59
N ARG A 191 -14.31 -2.30 21.34
CA ARG A 191 -14.38 -0.90 20.90
C ARG A 191 -13.14 -0.42 20.16
N VAL A 192 -12.01 -1.10 20.33
CA VAL A 192 -10.72 -0.69 19.74
C VAL A 192 -10.27 -1.73 18.73
N LEU A 193 -9.88 -2.94 19.17
CA LEU A 193 -9.22 -3.91 18.28
C LEU A 193 -10.16 -4.49 17.22
N ASP A 194 -11.31 -5.02 17.63
CA ASP A 194 -12.24 -5.70 16.72
C ASP A 194 -12.84 -4.70 15.72
N LEU A 195 -13.15 -3.49 16.18
CA LEU A 195 -13.57 -2.37 15.33
C LEU A 195 -12.48 -2.00 14.32
N ALA A 196 -11.24 -1.81 14.78
CA ALA A 196 -10.11 -1.45 13.94
C ALA A 196 -9.82 -2.52 12.88
N VAL A 197 -9.76 -3.79 13.29
CA VAL A 197 -9.50 -4.92 12.40
C VAL A 197 -10.61 -5.06 11.36
N LYS A 198 -11.88 -4.88 11.76
CA LYS A 198 -13.01 -4.88 10.83
C LYS A 198 -12.85 -3.78 9.77
N GLN A 199 -12.62 -2.53 10.19
CA GLN A 199 -12.43 -1.43 9.24
C GLN A 199 -11.22 -1.63 8.33
N ILE A 200 -10.11 -2.15 8.86
CA ILE A 200 -8.91 -2.45 8.08
C ILE A 200 -9.25 -3.49 6.99
N ASN A 201 -9.95 -4.56 7.37
CA ASN A 201 -10.35 -5.63 6.47
C ASN A 201 -11.40 -5.19 5.44
N GLU A 202 -12.17 -4.14 5.70
CA GLU A 202 -13.17 -3.64 4.76
C GLU A 202 -12.58 -2.60 3.79
N HIS A 203 -11.74 -1.69 4.29
CA HIS A 203 -11.38 -0.46 3.56
C HIS A 203 -9.94 -0.36 3.06
N THR A 204 -9.06 -1.30 3.44
CA THR A 204 -7.62 -1.22 3.09
C THR A 204 -7.19 -2.31 2.09
N ASP A 205 -5.93 -2.30 1.68
CA ASP A 205 -5.31 -3.31 0.82
C ASP A 205 -4.88 -4.57 1.57
N ILE A 206 -5.14 -4.70 2.87
CA ILE A 206 -4.75 -5.88 3.64
C ILE A 206 -5.95 -6.54 4.32
N ASN A 207 -5.84 -7.85 4.54
CA ASN A 207 -6.66 -8.61 5.47
C ASN A 207 -5.79 -8.95 6.69
N VAL A 208 -6.18 -8.45 7.85
CA VAL A 208 -5.57 -8.61 9.16
C VAL A 208 -6.40 -9.57 10.02
N GLU A 209 -5.68 -10.41 10.75
CA GLU A 209 -6.16 -11.16 11.90
C GLU A 209 -5.18 -10.95 13.07
N TYR A 210 -5.63 -11.22 14.29
CA TYR A 210 -4.76 -11.14 15.46
C TYR A 210 -4.85 -12.41 16.31
N GLU A 211 -3.69 -12.78 16.87
CA GLU A 211 -3.57 -13.80 17.90
C GLU A 211 -3.41 -13.10 19.25
N GLN A 212 -4.11 -13.60 20.26
CA GLN A 212 -4.00 -13.11 21.64
C GLN A 212 -3.07 -14.03 22.43
N HIS A 213 -2.10 -13.43 23.12
CA HIS A 213 -1.17 -14.12 24.01
C HIS A 213 -1.70 -14.09 25.43
N LYS A 214 -1.61 -15.21 26.15
CA LYS A 214 -2.12 -15.34 27.51
C LYS A 214 -1.08 -15.93 28.44
N GLN A 215 -1.08 -15.44 29.68
CA GLN A 215 -0.43 -16.07 30.81
C GLN A 215 -1.52 -16.45 31.81
N GLY A 216 -1.89 -17.73 31.83
CA GLY A 216 -3.08 -18.21 32.53
C GLY A 216 -4.36 -17.57 31.96
N ARG A 217 -5.11 -16.86 32.81
CA ARG A 217 -6.36 -16.16 32.40
C ARG A 217 -6.12 -14.73 31.88
N VAL A 218 -4.92 -14.19 32.07
CA VAL A 218 -4.60 -12.79 31.74
C VAL A 218 -4.09 -12.72 30.30
N ILE A 219 -4.64 -11.80 29.51
CA ILE A 219 -4.14 -11.48 28.17
C ILE A 219 -2.92 -10.57 28.33
N THR A 220 -1.76 -10.99 27.84
CA THR A 220 -0.49 -10.29 27.99
C THR A 220 -0.11 -9.48 26.76
N GLY A 221 -0.62 -9.85 25.57
CA GLY A 221 -0.29 -9.15 24.33
C GLY A 221 -0.96 -9.73 23.10
N PHE A 222 -0.56 -9.22 21.94
CA PHE A 222 -1.12 -9.59 20.65
C PHE A 222 -0.04 -9.70 19.58
N THR A 223 -0.29 -10.54 18.58
CA THR A 223 0.45 -10.56 17.32
C THR A 223 -0.52 -10.41 16.17
N PHE A 224 -0.26 -9.48 15.27
CA PHE A 224 -1.10 -9.27 14.08
C PHE A 224 -0.45 -9.98 12.89
N ARG A 225 -1.24 -10.78 12.17
CA ARG A 225 -0.86 -11.41 10.91
C ARG A 225 -1.71 -10.82 9.80
N PHE A 226 -1.13 -10.63 8.63
CA PHE A 226 -1.88 -10.05 7.53
C PHE A 226 -1.43 -10.55 6.16
N LYS A 227 -2.35 -10.44 5.21
CA LYS A 227 -2.10 -10.73 3.79
C LYS A 227 -2.54 -9.55 2.95
N VAL A 228 -1.71 -9.17 1.98
CA VAL A 228 -2.09 -8.18 0.98
C VAL A 228 -3.21 -8.76 0.12
N LYS A 229 -4.33 -8.03 0.05
CA LYS A 229 -5.45 -8.35 -0.83
C LYS A 229 -4.96 -8.31 -2.27
N LYS A 230 -5.30 -9.34 -3.02
CA LYS A 230 -5.13 -9.29 -4.47
C LYS A 230 -6.07 -8.21 -4.99
N ASP A 231 -5.49 -7.16 -5.57
CA ASP A 231 -6.22 -6.02 -6.08
C ASP A 231 -7.30 -6.50 -7.05
N LYS A 232 -8.59 -6.39 -6.71
CA LYS A 232 -9.68 -6.80 -7.60
C LYS A 232 -9.67 -6.01 -8.91
N LYS A 233 -9.05 -4.82 -8.95
CA LYS A 233 -8.80 -4.07 -10.19
C LYS A 233 -7.64 -4.65 -11.02
N LYS A 234 -6.62 -5.26 -10.41
CA LYS A 234 -5.62 -6.07 -11.15
C LYS A 234 -6.18 -7.42 -11.58
N ILE A 235 -7.13 -8.00 -10.83
CA ILE A 235 -7.82 -9.24 -11.21
C ILE A 235 -8.87 -8.95 -12.27
N ALA A 236 -9.61 -7.84 -12.22
CA ALA A 236 -10.51 -7.40 -13.28
C ALA A 236 -9.72 -7.00 -14.53
N SER A 237 -8.62 -6.25 -14.43
CA SER A 237 -7.71 -6.11 -15.60
C SER A 237 -6.94 -7.38 -15.96
N LYS A 238 -7.00 -8.47 -15.16
CA LYS A 238 -6.55 -9.82 -15.55
C LYS A 238 -7.69 -10.77 -15.92
N ALA A 239 -8.95 -10.36 -15.82
CA ALA A 239 -10.14 -11.18 -16.09
C ALA A 239 -10.96 -10.57 -17.24
N THR A 240 -10.93 -9.25 -17.38
CA THR A 240 -11.32 -8.48 -18.56
C THR A 240 -10.20 -8.44 -19.60
N ASN A 241 -8.93 -8.73 -19.23
CA ASN A 241 -7.88 -9.14 -20.19
C ASN A 241 -7.72 -10.68 -20.27
N ILE A 242 -8.80 -11.44 -20.05
CA ILE A 242 -8.89 -12.82 -20.57
C ILE A 242 -9.57 -12.82 -21.95
N ASP A 243 -10.32 -11.77 -22.29
CA ASP A 243 -11.02 -11.65 -23.57
C ASP A 243 -10.46 -10.58 -24.53
N ALA A 244 -9.40 -9.87 -24.15
CA ALA A 244 -8.67 -9.01 -25.09
C ALA A 244 -7.21 -8.84 -24.63
N VAL A 245 -6.27 -9.02 -25.56
CA VAL A 245 -4.83 -8.76 -25.43
C VAL A 245 -4.00 -9.87 -24.74
N ASN A 246 -4.04 -11.08 -25.32
CA ASN A 246 -2.76 -11.67 -25.75
C ASN A 246 -2.33 -10.91 -27.01
N GLY A 247 -1.79 -9.71 -26.82
CA GLY A 247 -1.12 -8.95 -27.86
C GLY A 247 0.36 -9.14 -27.64
N ASP A 248 0.96 -9.98 -28.48
CA ASP A 248 2.38 -10.27 -28.43
C ASP A 248 3.23 -9.00 -28.52
N MET A 249 4.29 -9.03 -27.73
CA MET A 249 5.57 -8.54 -28.20
C MET A 249 6.03 -9.57 -29.26
N ALA A 250 5.84 -9.21 -30.54
CA ALA A 250 6.09 -9.96 -31.79
C ALA A 250 5.01 -11.00 -32.22
N THR A 251 3.93 -10.53 -32.87
CA THR A 251 3.00 -11.38 -33.63
C THR A 251 3.46 -11.49 -35.09
N ILE A 252 3.56 -12.72 -35.59
CA ILE A 252 3.34 -13.01 -37.01
C ILE A 252 1.86 -13.38 -37.16
N ASP A 253 1.15 -12.71 -38.08
CA ASP A 253 -0.26 -12.95 -38.42
C ASP A 253 -1.27 -13.02 -37.24
N GLY A 254 -0.99 -12.33 -36.15
CA GLY A 254 -1.90 -12.25 -34.99
C GLY A 254 -1.94 -13.51 -34.12
N LEU A 255 -0.93 -14.38 -34.21
CA LEU A 255 -0.82 -15.61 -33.42
C LEU A 255 0.23 -15.49 -32.32
N ASN A 256 -0.13 -15.89 -31.10
CA ASN A 256 0.80 -15.93 -29.97
C ASN A 256 1.63 -17.22 -29.90
N ASP A 257 2.71 -17.22 -29.11
CA ASP A 257 3.63 -18.36 -28.98
C ASP A 257 2.95 -19.68 -28.59
N ASN A 258 1.91 -19.60 -27.76
CA ASN A 258 1.14 -20.79 -27.38
C ASN A 258 0.32 -21.33 -28.55
N GLN A 259 -0.22 -20.46 -29.40
CA GLN A 259 -0.93 -20.83 -30.63
C GLN A 259 0.05 -21.39 -31.67
N LEU A 260 1.22 -20.78 -31.84
CA LEU A 260 2.27 -21.29 -32.73
C LEU A 260 2.76 -22.68 -32.26
N GLY A 261 2.92 -22.89 -30.95
CA GLY A 261 3.25 -24.21 -30.40
C GLY A 261 2.15 -25.25 -30.59
N ARG A 262 0.87 -24.84 -30.59
CA ARG A 262 -0.24 -25.75 -30.93
C ARG A 262 -0.23 -26.13 -32.41
N ILE A 263 0.04 -25.17 -33.29
CA ILE A 263 0.17 -25.40 -34.73
C ILE A 263 1.34 -26.33 -35.01
N ALA A 264 2.51 -26.08 -34.43
CA ALA A 264 3.71 -26.91 -34.61
C ALA A 264 3.51 -28.38 -34.19
N ARG A 265 2.62 -28.63 -33.22
CA ARG A 265 2.25 -29.97 -32.74
C ARG A 265 1.06 -30.60 -33.49
N ASN A 266 0.41 -29.88 -34.40
CA ASN A 266 -0.72 -30.41 -35.15
C ASN A 266 -0.22 -31.52 -36.10
N PRO A 267 -0.83 -32.72 -36.12
CA PRO A 267 -0.40 -33.82 -36.99
C PRO A 267 -0.38 -33.46 -38.49
N SER A 268 -1.34 -32.67 -38.95
CA SER A 268 -1.39 -32.19 -40.33
C SER A 268 -0.26 -31.20 -40.64
N PHE A 269 0.10 -30.35 -39.67
CA PHE A 269 1.23 -29.42 -39.83
C PHE A 269 2.56 -30.17 -39.88
N MET A 270 2.74 -31.15 -38.98
CA MET A 270 3.91 -32.02 -38.98
C MET A 270 4.03 -32.80 -40.29
N ALA A 271 2.93 -33.34 -40.81
CA ALA A 271 2.93 -34.04 -42.10
C ALA A 271 3.29 -33.12 -43.27
N ASP A 272 2.76 -31.90 -43.29
CA ASP A 272 3.00 -30.94 -44.37
C ASP A 272 4.44 -30.42 -44.42
N TYR A 273 5.11 -30.33 -43.27
CA TYR A 273 6.41 -29.64 -43.12
C TYR A 273 7.55 -30.49 -42.53
N ASN A 274 7.36 -31.79 -42.30
CA ASN A 274 8.44 -32.68 -41.81
C ASN A 274 9.71 -32.65 -42.67
N HIS A 275 9.59 -32.38 -43.97
CA HIS A 275 10.70 -32.27 -44.92
C HIS A 275 11.63 -31.06 -44.64
N LEU A 276 11.22 -30.11 -43.79
CA LEU A 276 12.03 -28.95 -43.43
C LEU A 276 13.13 -29.25 -42.40
N VAL A 277 13.10 -30.44 -41.78
CA VAL A 277 14.14 -30.94 -40.87
C VAL A 277 14.64 -32.30 -41.35
N SER A 278 15.89 -32.63 -41.02
CA SER A 278 16.43 -33.96 -41.33
C SER A 278 15.89 -34.98 -40.32
N SER A 279 15.58 -36.20 -40.77
CA SER A 279 15.19 -37.30 -39.86
C SER A 279 16.29 -37.71 -38.87
N THR A 280 17.53 -37.26 -39.10
CA THR A 280 18.69 -37.52 -38.25
C THR A 280 19.09 -36.31 -37.39
N SER A 281 18.42 -35.16 -37.51
CA SER A 281 18.72 -33.99 -36.68
C SER A 281 17.96 -34.04 -35.34
N PRO A 282 18.41 -33.31 -34.30
CA PRO A 282 17.71 -33.24 -33.02
C PRO A 282 16.22 -32.87 -33.17
N GLU A 283 15.90 -31.99 -34.10
CA GLU A 283 14.52 -31.54 -34.40
C GLU A 283 13.70 -32.62 -35.11
N GLY A 284 14.32 -33.55 -35.83
CA GLY A 284 13.65 -34.69 -36.44
C GLY A 284 13.43 -35.87 -35.48
N GLN A 285 14.15 -35.89 -34.35
CA GLN A 285 14.10 -36.99 -33.37
C GLN A 285 13.40 -36.62 -32.06
N ASP A 286 13.40 -35.34 -31.66
CA ASP A 286 12.79 -34.86 -30.43
C ASP A 286 11.63 -33.89 -30.72
N SER A 287 10.44 -34.21 -30.17
CA SER A 287 9.22 -33.43 -30.42
C SER A 287 9.26 -32.01 -29.84
N LYS A 288 10.07 -31.78 -28.81
CA LYS A 288 10.21 -30.45 -28.19
C LYS A 288 11.21 -29.60 -28.97
N ALA A 289 12.28 -30.20 -29.47
CA ALA A 289 13.21 -29.57 -30.41
C ALA A 289 12.50 -29.21 -31.73
N TRP A 290 11.67 -30.11 -32.26
CA TRP A 290 10.77 -29.84 -33.39
C TRP A 290 9.91 -28.60 -33.16
N GLU A 291 9.21 -28.55 -32.02
CA GLU A 291 8.30 -27.45 -31.69
C GLU A 291 9.05 -26.11 -31.63
N ILE A 292 10.18 -26.07 -30.94
CA ILE A 292 10.98 -24.84 -30.79
C ILE A 292 11.48 -24.35 -32.16
N GLU A 293 12.00 -25.25 -32.99
CA GLU A 293 12.51 -24.91 -34.32
C GLU A 293 11.38 -24.44 -35.26
N MET A 294 10.23 -25.10 -35.25
CA MET A 294 9.09 -24.69 -36.08
C MET A 294 8.51 -23.34 -35.64
N ILE A 295 8.41 -23.07 -34.33
CA ILE A 295 8.01 -21.75 -33.82
C ILE A 295 9.00 -20.68 -34.27
N LYS A 296 10.31 -20.97 -34.18
CA LYS A 296 11.35 -20.05 -34.64
C LYS A 296 11.23 -19.74 -36.12
N ARG A 297 11.08 -20.76 -36.98
CA ARG A 297 10.90 -20.59 -38.42
C ARG A 297 9.62 -19.84 -38.77
N LEU A 298 8.52 -20.12 -38.06
CA LEU A 298 7.25 -19.40 -38.20
C LEU A 298 7.38 -17.91 -37.86
N LYS A 299 8.28 -17.55 -36.92
CA LYS A 299 8.60 -16.17 -36.52
C LYS A 299 9.60 -15.46 -37.44
N GLU A 300 10.48 -16.21 -38.10
CA GLU A 300 11.51 -15.64 -38.97
C GLU A 300 11.01 -15.47 -40.41
N ASP A 301 10.28 -16.45 -40.94
CA ASP A 301 9.70 -16.38 -42.29
C ASP A 301 8.43 -17.22 -42.37
N ALA A 302 7.27 -16.59 -42.18
CA ALA A 302 5.97 -17.24 -42.30
C ALA A 302 5.64 -17.67 -43.74
N LEU A 303 6.27 -17.04 -44.73
CA LEU A 303 5.98 -17.29 -46.14
C LEU A 303 6.51 -18.64 -46.61
N GLN A 304 7.31 -19.36 -45.84
CA GLN A 304 7.70 -20.75 -46.15
C GLN A 304 6.56 -21.76 -45.86
N PHE A 305 5.54 -21.38 -45.09
CA PHE A 305 4.45 -22.26 -44.66
C PHE A 305 3.14 -22.01 -45.46
N ARG A 306 3.15 -22.33 -46.77
CA ARG A 306 2.04 -22.02 -47.70
C ARG A 306 1.12 -23.19 -48.07
N LYS A 307 1.30 -24.39 -47.51
CA LYS A 307 0.50 -25.57 -47.90
C LYS A 307 -0.99 -25.39 -47.62
N ARG A 308 -1.34 -24.65 -46.56
CA ARG A 308 -2.69 -24.17 -46.23
C ARG A 308 -2.61 -22.97 -45.28
N PRO A 309 -3.68 -22.20 -45.08
CA PRO A 309 -3.70 -21.09 -44.14
C PRO A 309 -3.28 -21.53 -42.73
N ILE A 310 -2.32 -20.80 -42.13
CA ILE A 310 -1.67 -21.20 -40.87
C ILE A 310 -2.65 -21.38 -39.70
N ARG A 311 -3.79 -20.67 -39.74
CA ARG A 311 -4.86 -20.76 -38.75
C ARG A 311 -5.67 -22.05 -38.82
N GLU A 312 -5.68 -22.74 -39.95
CA GLU A 312 -6.42 -24.01 -40.09
C GLU A 312 -5.82 -25.11 -39.23
N TYR A 313 -4.51 -25.06 -38.95
CA TYR A 313 -3.84 -26.01 -38.05
C TYR A 313 -4.15 -25.79 -36.56
N LEU A 314 -4.94 -24.78 -36.20
CA LEU A 314 -5.41 -24.61 -34.81
C LEU A 314 -6.59 -25.53 -34.47
N VAL A 315 -7.25 -26.11 -35.48
CA VAL A 315 -8.33 -27.07 -35.30
C VAL A 315 -7.72 -28.48 -35.38
N TYR A 316 -8.01 -29.31 -34.37
CA TYR A 316 -7.65 -30.72 -34.33
C TYR A 316 -8.66 -31.54 -35.14
#